data_AF-A0A3G6MW29-F1
#
_entry.id   AF-A0A3G6MW29-F1
#
_cell.length_a   1.000
_cell.length_b   1.000
_cell.length_c   1.000
_cell.angle_alpha   90.00
_cell.angle_beta   90.00
_cell.angle_gamma   90.00
#
_symmetry.space_group_name_H-M   'P 1'
#
loop_
_entity.id
_entity.type
_entity.pdbx_description
1 polymer ?
#
loop_
_entity_poly.entity_id
_entity_poly.type
_entity_poly.pdbx_seq_one_letter_code
_entity_poly.pdbx_strand_id
1 'polypeptide(L)'
;MKIYIYLIIAVFTCLACESDDSEVTTSPPLASAKISLSFKNYVVNNVNLFKGPSGNSINVTESYIQNYWTLYKEPSWKKVEINLEEMSLTLITENSADLKYNISLKQDSVFIKENNNLEYLGYFDKNTSSLKVKRVFKYLKKVPLDNSQALFISKITGFGIANYSNVFPSDTFTSPSNMTQTGDEVFWANVTYNYSLN
;
A
#
# COMPACT_ATOMS: atom_id res chain seq x y z
N MET A 1 -67.78 -21.41 6.38
CA MET A 1 -67.90 -22.49 5.39
C MET A 1 -68.67 -21.97 4.19
N LYS A 2 -67.98 -21.74 3.06
CA LYS A 2 -68.45 -21.91 1.68
C LYS A 2 -67.37 -21.39 0.73
N ILE A 3 -66.66 -22.34 0.15
CA ILE A 3 -65.75 -22.19 -0.97
C ILE A 3 -66.60 -21.92 -2.20
N TYR A 4 -66.26 -20.88 -2.97
CA TYR A 4 -66.57 -20.84 -4.39
C TYR A 4 -65.31 -20.41 -5.13
N ILE A 5 -64.66 -21.43 -5.70
CA ILE A 5 -63.67 -21.32 -6.76
C ILE A 5 -64.44 -21.02 -8.04
N TYR A 6 -64.07 -19.95 -8.74
CA TYR A 6 -64.31 -19.84 -10.18
C TYR A 6 -63.02 -19.43 -10.88
N LEU A 7 -62.69 -20.25 -11.86
CA LEU A 7 -61.52 -20.25 -12.70
C LEU A 7 -61.99 -19.80 -14.09
N ILE A 8 -61.47 -18.70 -14.62
CA ILE A 8 -61.50 -18.41 -16.06
C ILE A 8 -60.17 -17.75 -16.46
N ILE A 9 -59.40 -18.51 -17.24
CA ILE A 9 -58.22 -18.10 -17.98
C ILE A 9 -58.71 -17.31 -19.20
N ALA A 10 -58.23 -16.07 -19.35
CA ALA A 10 -58.33 -15.33 -20.61
C ALA A 10 -56.92 -15.01 -21.09
N VAL A 11 -56.52 -15.76 -22.11
CA VAL A 11 -55.33 -15.56 -22.93
C VAL A 11 -55.47 -14.21 -23.65
N PHE A 12 -54.54 -13.28 -23.43
CA PHE A 12 -54.35 -12.15 -24.33
C PHE A 12 -53.09 -12.38 -25.17
N THR A 13 -53.34 -12.35 -26.47
CA THR A 13 -52.47 -12.62 -27.60
C THR A 13 -51.38 -11.58 -27.78
N CYS A 14 -50.23 -12.05 -28.26
CA CYS A 14 -49.19 -11.25 -28.89
C CYS A 14 -49.79 -10.34 -29.98
N LEU A 15 -49.45 -9.06 -29.92
CA LEU A 15 -49.39 -8.19 -31.09
C LEU A 15 -48.02 -7.50 -31.11
N ALA A 16 -47.58 -7.28 -32.34
CA ALA A 16 -46.21 -7.26 -32.81
C ALA A 16 -45.43 -5.97 -32.52
N CYS A 17 -44.13 -6.07 -32.80
CA CYS A 17 -43.16 -5.01 -33.05
C CYS A 17 -43.77 -3.74 -33.63
N GLU A 18 -43.49 -2.62 -32.97
CA GLU A 18 -43.28 -1.35 -33.63
C GLU A 18 -41.83 -0.94 -33.34
N SER A 19 -41.09 -0.71 -34.41
CA SER A 19 -39.67 -0.38 -34.42
C SER A 19 -39.49 1.10 -34.11
N ASP A 20 -39.06 1.40 -32.89
CA ASP A 20 -38.39 2.67 -32.60
C ASP A 20 -36.89 2.45 -32.68
N ASP A 21 -36.29 3.03 -33.73
CA ASP A 21 -34.85 3.28 -33.87
C ASP A 21 -34.42 4.23 -32.74
N SER A 22 -34.27 3.68 -31.54
CA SER A 22 -33.48 4.29 -30.50
C SER A 22 -32.03 3.94 -30.82
N GLU A 23 -31.30 4.92 -31.37
CA GLU A 23 -29.84 4.93 -31.33
C GLU A 23 -29.43 4.63 -29.88
N VAL A 24 -29.08 3.38 -29.61
CA VAL A 24 -28.31 3.03 -28.43
C VAL A 24 -27.00 3.74 -28.64
N THR A 25 -26.86 4.93 -28.04
CA THR A 25 -25.57 5.51 -27.76
C THR A 25 -24.83 4.48 -26.93
N THR A 26 -24.08 3.64 -27.61
CA THR A 26 -23.08 2.77 -27.03
C THR A 26 -22.10 3.71 -26.36
N SER A 27 -22.28 3.91 -25.05
CA SER A 27 -21.26 4.50 -24.22
C SER A 27 -19.97 3.74 -24.54
N PRO A 28 -18.85 4.43 -24.84
CA PRO A 28 -17.61 3.77 -25.20
C PRO A 28 -17.26 2.71 -24.15
N PRO A 29 -16.66 1.58 -24.54
CA PRO A 29 -16.31 0.52 -23.60
C PRO A 29 -15.52 1.12 -22.45
N LEU A 30 -15.82 0.68 -21.21
CA LEU A 30 -15.14 1.12 -19.99
C LEU A 30 -13.65 1.30 -20.26
N ALA A 31 -13.14 2.50 -19.95
CA ALA A 31 -11.71 2.79 -19.93
C ALA A 31 -10.95 1.58 -19.38
N SER A 32 -9.97 1.09 -20.16
CA SER A 32 -9.30 -0.20 -19.95
C SER A 32 -9.11 -0.54 -18.47
N ALA A 33 -9.65 -1.69 -18.04
CA ALA A 33 -9.58 -2.16 -16.65
C ALA A 33 -8.14 -2.30 -16.11
N LYS A 34 -7.15 -2.31 -17.00
CA LYS A 34 -5.73 -2.30 -16.69
C LYS A 34 -5.13 -0.91 -16.89
N ILE A 35 -4.53 -0.37 -15.85
CA ILE A 35 -3.92 0.97 -15.81
C ILE A 35 -2.42 0.79 -15.55
N SER A 36 -1.59 1.32 -16.44
CA SER A 36 -0.12 1.29 -16.30
C SER A 36 0.39 2.66 -15.91
N LEU A 37 1.06 2.75 -14.76
CA LEU A 37 1.54 3.98 -14.16
C LEU A 37 3.06 3.97 -14.09
N SER A 38 3.70 5.11 -14.34
CA SER A 38 5.15 5.26 -14.24
C SER A 38 5.52 6.12 -13.04
N PHE A 39 6.66 5.80 -12.42
CA PHE A 39 7.25 6.57 -11.33
C PHE A 39 7.53 8.01 -11.79
N LYS A 40 7.14 8.99 -10.99
CA LYS A 40 7.41 10.40 -11.26
C LYS A 40 8.41 11.00 -10.29
N ASN A 41 8.15 10.85 -9.00
CA ASN A 41 8.99 11.38 -7.94
C ASN A 41 8.71 10.68 -6.60
N TYR A 42 9.49 11.05 -5.59
CA TYR A 42 9.32 10.62 -4.21
C TYR A 42 9.17 11.82 -3.29
N VAL A 43 8.61 11.59 -2.11
CA VAL A 43 8.54 12.57 -1.01
C VAL A 43 8.89 11.86 0.28
N VAL A 44 9.87 12.36 1.03
CA VAL A 44 10.13 11.93 2.41
C VAL A 44 9.15 12.64 3.32
N ASN A 45 8.24 11.90 3.94
CA ASN A 45 7.21 12.46 4.80
C ASN A 45 7.73 12.76 6.20
N ASN A 46 8.61 11.92 6.71
CA ASN A 46 9.31 12.15 7.98
C ASN A 46 10.54 11.23 8.09
N VAL A 47 11.43 11.61 9.01
CA VAL A 47 12.59 10.84 9.43
C VAL A 47 12.64 10.93 10.95
N ASN A 48 12.73 9.79 11.61
CA ASN A 48 12.75 9.69 13.06
C ASN A 48 13.97 8.88 13.48
N LEU A 49 14.69 9.39 14.47
CA LEU A 49 15.86 8.74 15.03
C LEU A 49 15.82 8.85 16.54
N PHE A 50 16.02 7.73 17.21
CA PHE A 50 16.24 7.61 18.64
C PHE A 50 17.59 6.95 18.85
N LYS A 51 18.41 7.49 19.75
CA LYS A 51 19.70 6.90 20.13
C LYS A 51 19.84 6.73 21.63
N GLY A 52 20.55 5.69 22.03
CA GLY A 52 20.96 5.49 23.40
C GLY A 52 22.23 6.29 23.75
N PRO A 53 22.52 6.45 25.05
CA PRO A 53 21.63 6.07 26.17
C PRO A 53 20.41 7.01 26.28
N SER A 54 19.37 6.54 26.97
CA SER A 54 18.11 7.25 27.29
C SER A 54 17.09 7.38 26.15
N GLY A 55 17.43 6.96 24.93
CA GLY A 55 16.52 6.98 23.79
C GLY A 55 16.07 8.38 23.44
N ASN A 56 17.00 9.33 23.42
CA ASN A 56 16.67 10.70 23.04
C ASN A 56 16.35 10.75 21.55
N SER A 57 15.30 11.48 21.20
CA SER A 57 15.00 11.78 19.80
C SER A 57 16.05 12.75 19.26
N ILE A 58 16.59 12.45 18.09
CA ILE A 58 17.57 13.27 17.39
C ILE A 58 16.92 13.78 16.10
N ASN A 59 16.91 15.09 15.94
CA ASN A 59 16.48 15.71 14.69
C ASN A 59 17.53 15.42 13.61
N VAL A 60 17.12 14.72 12.57
CA VAL A 60 17.97 14.39 11.42
C VAL A 60 17.29 14.80 10.12
N THR A 61 18.10 15.09 9.12
CA THR A 61 17.65 15.42 7.76
C THR A 61 17.38 14.15 6.95
N GLU A 62 16.69 14.30 5.82
CA GLU A 62 16.45 13.25 4.83
C GLU A 62 17.73 12.49 4.43
N SER A 63 18.88 13.15 4.36
CA SER A 63 20.17 12.52 4.04
C SER A 63 20.54 11.36 4.97
N TYR A 64 20.04 11.32 6.22
CA TYR A 64 20.33 10.23 7.15
C TYR A 64 19.81 8.87 6.67
N ILE A 65 18.77 8.85 5.82
CA ILE A 65 18.25 7.60 5.22
C ILE A 65 19.37 6.86 4.45
N GLN A 66 20.30 7.61 3.83
CA GLN A 66 21.38 7.06 2.99
C GLN A 66 22.40 6.21 3.77
N ASN A 67 22.49 6.39 5.09
CA ASN A 67 23.33 5.55 5.95
C ASN A 67 22.93 4.07 5.88
N TYR A 68 21.67 3.80 5.53
CA TYR A 68 21.12 2.45 5.45
C TYR A 68 20.58 2.12 4.06
N TRP A 69 19.89 3.04 3.39
CA TRP A 69 19.33 2.81 2.06
C TRP A 69 19.84 3.86 1.10
N THR A 70 20.87 3.53 0.32
CA THR A 70 21.48 4.46 -0.65
C THR A 70 20.53 4.82 -1.79
N LEU A 71 19.61 3.92 -2.16
CA LEU A 71 18.69 4.06 -3.29
C LEU A 71 17.24 4.36 -2.89
N TYR A 72 16.97 4.86 -1.67
CA TYR A 72 15.59 5.12 -1.21
C TYR A 72 14.82 6.17 -2.05
N LYS A 73 15.53 6.95 -2.87
CA LYS A 73 14.91 7.94 -3.77
C LYS A 73 14.31 7.28 -5.01
N GLU A 74 14.81 6.09 -5.34
CA GLU A 74 14.56 5.40 -6.58
C GLU A 74 14.00 4.00 -6.30
N PRO A 75 12.68 3.81 -6.37
CA PRO A 75 12.13 2.48 -6.22
C PRO A 75 12.63 1.56 -7.34
N SER A 76 12.87 0.28 -7.00
CA SER A 76 13.25 -0.77 -7.95
C SER A 76 12.18 -1.04 -9.01
N TRP A 77 10.94 -0.63 -8.75
CA TRP A 77 9.79 -0.78 -9.63
C TRP A 77 9.41 0.58 -10.22
N LYS A 78 9.89 0.85 -11.44
CA LYS A 78 9.65 2.13 -12.14
C LYS A 78 8.26 2.20 -12.77
N LYS A 79 7.57 1.07 -12.90
CA LYS A 79 6.19 0.98 -13.39
C LYS A 79 5.33 0.16 -12.43
N VAL A 80 4.06 0.52 -12.34
CA VAL A 80 3.03 -0.23 -11.62
C VAL A 80 1.84 -0.44 -12.53
N GLU A 81 1.38 -1.67 -12.65
CA GLU A 81 0.13 -1.98 -13.34
C GLU A 81 -0.96 -2.35 -12.33
N ILE A 82 -2.11 -1.70 -12.44
CA ILE A 82 -3.30 -2.00 -11.64
C ILE A 82 -4.34 -2.61 -12.57
N ASN A 83 -4.81 -3.81 -12.25
CA ASN A 83 -5.97 -4.42 -12.90
C ASN A 83 -7.17 -4.35 -11.95
N LEU A 84 -8.15 -3.53 -12.29
CA LEU A 84 -9.34 -3.28 -11.47
C LEU A 84 -10.39 -4.39 -11.58
N GLU A 85 -10.39 -5.17 -12.65
CA GLU A 85 -11.26 -6.34 -12.81
C GLU A 85 -10.77 -7.51 -11.96
N GLU A 86 -9.47 -7.82 -12.05
CA GLU A 86 -8.85 -8.89 -11.26
C GLU A 86 -8.56 -8.48 -9.81
N MET A 87 -8.69 -7.19 -9.49
CA MET A 87 -8.22 -6.61 -8.23
C MET A 87 -6.78 -7.04 -7.93
N SER A 88 -5.89 -6.79 -8.89
CA SER A 88 -4.46 -7.11 -8.77
C SER A 88 -3.57 -5.91 -9.07
N LEU A 89 -2.37 -5.92 -8.50
CA LEU A 89 -1.35 -4.90 -8.69
C LEU A 89 -0.01 -5.58 -8.98
N THR A 90 0.66 -5.17 -10.05
CA THR A 90 1.97 -5.69 -10.44
C THR A 90 3.00 -4.57 -10.35
N LEU A 91 4.03 -4.76 -9.53
CA LEU A 91 5.21 -3.91 -9.47
C LEU A 91 6.22 -4.42 -10.50
N ILE A 92 6.44 -3.64 -11.55
CA ILE A 92 7.30 -4.04 -12.67
C ILE A 92 8.72 -3.55 -12.39
N THR A 93 9.66 -4.49 -12.36
CA THR A 93 11.08 -4.23 -12.10
C THR A 93 11.90 -4.43 -13.37
N GLU A 94 13.01 -3.71 -13.51
CA GLU A 94 13.84 -3.82 -14.72
C GLU A 94 14.77 -5.03 -14.69
N ASN A 95 15.29 -5.38 -13.50
CA ASN A 95 16.39 -6.34 -13.32
C ASN A 95 16.03 -7.54 -12.44
N SER A 96 14.75 -7.75 -12.17
CA SER A 96 14.26 -8.85 -11.32
C SER A 96 12.89 -9.33 -11.78
N ALA A 97 12.38 -10.38 -11.14
CA ALA A 97 11.00 -10.81 -11.36
C ALA A 97 10.02 -9.74 -10.85
N ASP A 98 8.95 -9.52 -11.62
CA ASP A 98 7.86 -8.64 -11.21
C ASP A 98 7.13 -9.19 -9.98
N LEU A 99 6.66 -8.29 -9.13
CA LEU A 99 5.92 -8.66 -7.93
C LEU A 99 4.42 -8.43 -8.17
N LYS A 100 3.64 -9.52 -8.21
CA LYS A 100 2.19 -9.46 -8.37
C LYS A 100 1.49 -9.69 -7.04
N TYR A 101 0.56 -8.80 -6.70
CA TYR A 101 -0.24 -8.84 -5.49
C TYR A 101 -1.73 -8.87 -5.81
N ASN A 102 -2.48 -9.63 -5.03
CA ASN A 102 -3.92 -9.41 -4.93
C ASN A 102 -4.17 -8.18 -4.05
N ILE A 103 -5.10 -7.32 -4.46
CA ILE A 103 -5.43 -6.10 -3.74
C ILE A 103 -6.88 -6.05 -3.29
N SER A 104 -7.17 -5.09 -2.42
CA SER A 104 -8.51 -4.58 -2.18
C SER A 104 -8.49 -3.06 -2.14
N LEU A 105 -9.57 -2.46 -2.61
CA LEU A 105 -9.81 -1.04 -2.54
C LEU A 105 -10.87 -0.75 -1.47
N LYS A 106 -10.59 0.19 -0.57
CA LYS A 106 -11.59 0.77 0.34
C LYS A 106 -11.58 2.27 0.11
N GLN A 107 -12.61 2.77 -0.56
CA GLN A 107 -12.56 4.09 -1.21
C GLN A 107 -11.31 4.12 -2.12
N ASP A 108 -10.43 5.09 -1.92
CA ASP A 108 -9.20 5.25 -2.68
C ASP A 108 -7.99 4.57 -2.02
N SER A 109 -8.16 3.98 -0.83
CA SER A 109 -7.07 3.26 -0.16
C SER A 109 -6.86 1.89 -0.79
N VAL A 110 -5.59 1.56 -1.07
CA VAL A 110 -5.14 0.28 -1.63
C VAL A 110 -4.51 -0.56 -0.54
N PHE A 111 -4.91 -1.82 -0.47
CA PHE A 111 -4.34 -2.82 0.45
C PHE A 111 -3.87 -4.03 -0.33
N ILE A 112 -2.68 -4.53 -0.02
CA ILE A 112 -2.16 -5.84 -0.48
C ILE A 112 -2.74 -6.92 0.43
N LYS A 113 -3.16 -8.05 -0.17
CA LYS A 113 -3.61 -9.26 0.52
C LYS A 113 -2.50 -10.31 0.51
N GLU A 114 -1.95 -10.62 1.67
CA GLU A 114 -0.98 -11.71 1.85
C GLU A 114 -1.34 -12.54 3.09
N ASN A 115 -1.47 -13.86 2.93
CA ASN A 115 -1.67 -14.80 4.05
C ASN A 115 -2.74 -14.36 5.06
N ASN A 116 -3.93 -13.98 4.57
CA ASN A 116 -5.08 -13.43 5.30
C ASN A 116 -4.89 -12.04 5.94
N ASN A 117 -3.71 -11.42 5.80
CA ASN A 117 -3.45 -10.07 6.25
C ASN A 117 -3.70 -9.05 5.13
N LEU A 118 -4.12 -7.85 5.55
CA LEU A 118 -4.24 -6.67 4.69
C LEU A 118 -3.15 -5.68 5.05
N GLU A 119 -2.15 -5.52 4.19
CA GLU A 119 -1.12 -4.51 4.35
C GLU A 119 -1.53 -3.25 3.57
N TYR A 120 -1.51 -2.09 4.23
CA TYR A 120 -1.80 -0.82 3.56
C TYR A 120 -0.68 -0.47 2.60
N LEU A 121 -0.99 -0.39 1.31
CA LEU A 121 -0.02 -0.01 0.27
C LEU A 121 -0.01 1.51 0.04
N GLY A 122 -1.17 2.15 0.06
CA GLY A 122 -1.25 3.57 -0.28
C GLY A 122 -2.60 4.00 -0.83
N TYR A 123 -2.57 4.99 -1.71
CA TYR A 123 -3.78 5.64 -2.24
C TYR A 123 -3.78 5.64 -3.76
N PHE A 124 -4.88 5.19 -4.36
CA PHE A 124 -5.10 5.20 -5.80
C PHE A 124 -6.32 6.08 -6.14
N ASP A 125 -6.05 7.17 -6.86
CA ASP A 125 -7.07 8.04 -7.41
C ASP A 125 -7.46 7.57 -8.80
N LYS A 126 -8.69 7.06 -8.92
CA LYS A 126 -9.24 6.62 -10.21
C LYS A 126 -9.48 7.77 -11.18
N ASN A 127 -9.83 8.96 -10.68
CA ASN A 127 -10.17 10.11 -11.52
C ASN A 127 -8.93 10.67 -12.20
N THR A 128 -7.80 10.68 -11.49
CA THR A 128 -6.52 11.17 -12.00
C THR A 128 -5.57 10.06 -12.48
N SER A 129 -5.96 8.79 -12.34
CA SER A 129 -5.10 7.63 -12.58
C SER A 129 -3.73 7.80 -11.92
N SER A 130 -3.73 8.10 -10.62
CA SER A 130 -2.51 8.32 -9.85
C SER A 130 -2.44 7.42 -8.63
N LEU A 131 -1.26 6.84 -8.38
CA LEU A 131 -1.00 5.96 -7.26
C LEU A 131 0.10 6.56 -6.38
N LYS A 132 -0.18 6.68 -5.09
CA LYS A 132 0.78 7.07 -4.06
C LYS A 132 1.09 5.86 -3.21
N VAL A 133 2.24 5.23 -3.43
CA VAL A 133 2.68 4.08 -2.65
C VAL A 133 3.42 4.56 -1.40
N LYS A 134 3.02 4.06 -0.23
CA LYS A 134 3.61 4.37 1.07
C LYS A 134 4.62 3.30 1.43
N ARG A 135 5.85 3.72 1.75
CA ARG A 135 6.95 2.84 2.14
C ARG A 135 7.51 3.25 3.48
N VAL A 136 7.84 2.24 4.28
CA VAL A 136 8.56 2.37 5.53
C VAL A 136 9.96 1.82 5.36
N PHE A 137 10.94 2.58 5.82
CA PHE A 137 12.32 2.13 6.02
C PHE A 137 12.57 2.11 7.52
N LYS A 138 12.87 0.95 8.10
CA LYS A 138 13.05 0.79 9.56
C LYS A 138 14.38 0.13 9.86
N TYR A 139 15.17 0.74 10.74
CA TYR A 139 16.43 0.19 11.23
C TYR A 139 16.39 0.14 12.76
N LEU A 140 16.77 -1.00 13.32
CA LEU A 140 16.93 -1.18 14.76
C LEU A 140 18.30 -1.78 15.02
N LYS A 141 18.98 -1.27 16.04
CA LYS A 141 20.22 -1.80 16.57
C LYS A 141 20.13 -1.81 18.09
N LYS A 142 20.42 -2.97 18.68
CA LYS A 142 20.55 -3.13 20.13
C LYS A 142 21.92 -3.68 20.45
N VAL A 143 22.72 -2.86 21.13
CA VAL A 143 24.07 -3.24 21.56
C VAL A 143 23.94 -4.10 22.82
N PRO A 144 24.70 -5.20 22.91
CA PRO A 144 24.64 -6.06 24.07
C PRO A 144 25.17 -5.35 25.32
N LEU A 145 24.58 -5.66 26.48
CA LEU A 145 25.03 -5.11 27.77
C LEU A 145 26.41 -5.63 28.18
N ASP A 146 26.71 -6.87 27.80
CA ASP A 146 27.95 -7.57 28.09
C ASP A 146 28.25 -8.60 26.98
N ASN A 147 29.39 -9.27 27.07
CA ASN A 147 29.86 -10.22 26.06
C ASN A 147 29.02 -11.53 25.97
N SER A 148 28.02 -11.72 26.84
CA SER A 148 27.12 -12.89 26.78
C SER A 148 25.96 -12.70 25.80
N GLN A 149 25.67 -11.46 25.40
CA GLN A 149 24.60 -11.14 24.48
C GLN A 149 25.15 -10.81 23.09
N ALA A 150 24.41 -11.21 22.05
CA ALA A 150 24.76 -10.86 20.67
C ALA A 150 24.25 -9.46 20.31
N LEU A 151 24.97 -8.78 19.42
CA LEU A 151 24.50 -7.59 18.74
C LEU A 151 23.25 -7.93 17.91
N PHE A 152 22.15 -7.22 18.16
CA PHE A 152 20.96 -7.32 17.34
C PHE A 152 20.90 -6.16 16.34
N ILE A 153 20.73 -6.50 15.06
CA ILE A 153 20.49 -5.53 13.98
C ILE A 153 19.31 -6.04 13.15
N SER A 154 18.34 -5.15 12.90
CA SER A 154 17.23 -5.40 11.99
C SER A 154 17.10 -4.23 11.02
N LYS A 155 16.99 -4.54 9.74
CA LYS A 155 16.85 -3.57 8.65
C LYS A 155 15.72 -4.03 7.74
N ILE A 156 14.62 -3.30 7.74
CA ILE A 156 13.36 -3.71 7.10
C ILE A 156 12.91 -2.61 6.14
N THR A 157 12.35 -3.02 5.00
CA THR A 157 11.60 -2.13 4.11
C THR A 157 10.25 -2.76 3.78
N GLY A 158 9.17 -2.07 4.09
CA GLY A 158 7.79 -2.57 3.95
C GLY A 158 6.85 -1.54 3.33
N PHE A 159 5.60 -1.93 3.09
CA PHE A 159 4.56 -0.99 2.69
C PHE A 159 3.92 -0.34 3.93
N GLY A 160 3.22 0.76 3.70
CA GLY A 160 2.47 1.46 4.72
C GLY A 160 3.24 2.60 5.37
N ILE A 161 2.90 2.89 6.64
CA ILE A 161 3.39 4.06 7.38
C ILE A 161 3.79 3.63 8.79
N ALA A 162 5.00 4.00 9.21
CA ALA A 162 5.47 3.86 10.57
C ALA A 162 5.20 5.13 11.38
N ASN A 163 4.74 4.96 12.60
CA ASN A 163 4.57 6.00 13.60
C ASN A 163 5.11 5.49 14.94
N TYR A 164 5.13 6.36 15.94
CA TYR A 164 5.65 5.96 17.25
C TYR A 164 4.95 4.71 17.80
N SER A 165 3.61 4.65 17.75
CA SER A 165 2.81 3.55 18.32
C SER A 165 2.95 2.20 17.62
N ASN A 166 3.48 2.15 16.38
CA ASN A 166 3.74 0.88 15.70
C ASN A 166 5.25 0.55 15.60
N VAL A 167 6.11 1.48 15.99
CA VAL A 167 7.53 1.22 16.20
C VAL A 167 7.81 0.83 17.64
N PHE A 168 7.10 1.43 18.60
CA PHE A 168 7.14 1.15 20.02
C PHE A 168 5.72 0.84 20.55
N PRO A 169 5.54 -0.19 21.40
CA PRO A 169 6.56 -1.16 21.79
C PRO A 169 6.94 -2.10 20.63
N SER A 170 8.19 -2.55 20.64
CA SER A 170 8.69 -3.64 19.78
C SER A 170 9.32 -4.72 20.66
N ASP A 171 9.57 -5.89 20.07
CA ASP A 171 10.27 -6.99 20.74
C ASP A 171 11.70 -6.62 21.18
N THR A 172 12.30 -5.61 20.53
CA THR A 172 13.67 -5.16 20.83
C THR A 172 13.71 -4.08 21.91
N PHE A 173 12.84 -3.09 21.77
CA PHE A 173 12.69 -1.95 22.67
C PHE A 173 11.20 -1.68 22.88
N THR A 174 10.74 -1.76 24.11
CA THR A 174 9.35 -1.43 24.48
C THR A 174 9.10 0.07 24.51
N SER A 175 10.14 0.87 24.82
CA SER A 175 10.13 2.33 24.70
C SER A 175 11.55 2.86 24.46
N PRO A 176 11.70 4.14 24.06
CA PRO A 176 13.02 4.77 23.95
C PRO A 176 13.81 4.75 25.27
N SER A 177 13.16 4.88 26.43
CA SER A 177 13.85 4.84 27.73
C SER A 177 14.55 3.51 28.01
N ASN A 178 14.21 2.44 27.28
CA ASN A 178 14.87 1.14 27.38
C ASN A 178 16.16 1.03 26.53
N MET A 179 16.53 2.09 25.81
CA MET A 179 17.80 2.19 25.06
C MET A 179 18.91 2.62 26.02
N THR A 180 19.60 1.67 26.61
CA THR A 180 20.58 1.92 27.69
C THR A 180 22.02 2.03 27.18
N GLN A 181 22.32 1.55 25.98
CA GLN A 181 23.68 1.55 25.44
C GLN A 181 23.89 2.69 24.44
N THR A 182 25.09 3.29 24.44
CA THR A 182 25.47 4.39 23.52
C THR A 182 25.33 4.04 22.04
N GLY A 183 25.36 2.75 21.69
CA GLY A 183 25.17 2.28 20.31
C GLY A 183 23.77 1.79 19.98
N ASP A 184 22.81 1.86 20.92
CA ASP A 184 21.41 1.55 20.64
C ASP A 184 20.83 2.58 19.67
N GLU A 185 20.07 2.11 18.69
CA GLU A 185 19.51 2.96 17.65
C GLU A 185 18.17 2.42 17.18
N VAL A 186 17.17 3.30 17.08
CA VAL A 186 15.91 3.03 16.41
C VAL A 186 15.67 4.16 15.42
N PHE A 187 15.60 3.79 14.16
CA PHE A 187 15.41 4.70 13.05
C PHE A 187 14.23 4.26 12.21
N TRP A 188 13.42 5.21 11.77
CA TRP A 188 12.52 4.96 10.65
C TRP A 188 12.25 6.20 9.82
N ALA A 189 11.97 5.98 8.54
CA ALA A 189 11.53 7.01 7.62
C ALA A 189 10.32 6.53 6.83
N ASN A 190 9.39 7.46 6.57
CA ASN A 190 8.26 7.23 5.70
C ASN A 190 8.49 7.95 4.37
N VAL A 191 8.38 7.21 3.28
CA VAL A 191 8.56 7.75 1.92
C VAL A 191 7.31 7.43 1.11
N THR A 192 6.81 8.43 0.40
CA THR A 192 5.77 8.26 -0.60
C THR A 192 6.41 8.24 -1.98
N TYR A 193 6.13 7.21 -2.77
CA TYR A 193 6.45 7.19 -4.19
C TYR A 193 5.20 7.49 -5.01
N ASN A 194 5.32 8.45 -5.93
CA ASN A 194 4.19 8.92 -6.73
C ASN A 194 4.30 8.36 -8.14
N TYR A 195 3.20 7.76 -8.59
CA TYR A 195 3.02 7.16 -9.91
C TYR A 195 1.82 7.80 -10.59
N SER A 196 1.93 8.01 -11.89
CA SER A 196 0.81 8.47 -12.73
C SER A 196 1.03 8.02 -14.16
N LEU A 197 0.03 8.21 -15.01
CA LEU A 197 0.16 8.01 -16.45
C LEU A 197 1.36 8.79 -17.01
N ASN A 198 1.92 8.29 -18.11
CA ASN A 198 3.08 8.94 -18.73
C ASN A 198 2.75 10.33 -19.26
#